data_AF-A0A5Q4SRW1-F1
#
_entry.id   AF-A0A5Q4SRW1-F1
#
_cell.length_a   1.000
_cell.length_b   1.000
_cell.length_c   1.000
_cell.angle_alpha   90.00
_cell.angle_beta   90.00
_cell.angle_gamma   90.00
#
_symmetry.space_group_name_H-M   'P 1'
#
loop_
_entity.id
_entity.type
_entity.pdbx_description
1 polymer ?
#
loop_
_entity_poly.entity_id
_entity_poly.type
_entity_poly.pdbx_seq_one_letter_code
_entity_poly.pdbx_strand_id
1 'polypeptide(L)'
;QDVEGRAYVVDFKTGKGAPTKDEVAAHPQLAVYQLAVREGAVDEVFDGRRPDTGGAELVQLRQPAPKKEGGDALPKVQAQEPLSGAWVSDLLATAAGRVLDERFTPTTGQHCTHCAFKASCSAQPEGRQIIE
;
A
#
# COMPACT_ATOMS: atom_id res chain seq x y z
N GLN A 1 -12.00 15.86 0.83
CA GLN A 1 -11.47 16.66 -0.30
C GLN A 1 -10.30 17.47 0.25
N ASP A 2 -9.27 17.71 -0.57
CA ASP A 2 -8.22 18.67 -0.20
C ASP A 2 -8.69 20.12 -0.42
N VAL A 3 -7.79 21.09 -0.23
CA VAL A 3 -8.10 22.52 -0.38
C VAL A 3 -8.41 22.94 -1.83
N GLU A 4 -8.07 22.11 -2.81
CA GLU A 4 -8.33 22.33 -4.24
C GLU A 4 -9.59 21.58 -4.73
N GLY A 5 -10.30 20.88 -3.82
CA GLY A 5 -11.49 20.10 -4.15
C GLY A 5 -11.19 18.71 -4.71
N ARG A 6 -9.93 18.26 -4.71
CA ARG A 6 -9.51 16.95 -5.20
C ARG A 6 -9.81 15.86 -4.16
N ALA A 7 -9.92 14.63 -4.62
CA ALA A 7 -10.03 13.47 -3.74
C ALA A 7 -8.65 13.13 -3.14
N TYR A 8 -8.55 13.15 -1.82
CA TYR A 8 -7.32 12.86 -1.09
C TYR A 8 -7.53 11.65 -0.18
N VAL A 9 -6.66 10.66 -0.27
CA VAL A 9 -6.80 9.38 0.44
C VAL A 9 -6.00 9.42 1.75
N VAL A 10 -6.64 9.02 2.86
CA VAL A 10 -5.97 8.91 4.17
C VAL A 10 -6.14 7.49 4.69
N ASP A 11 -5.03 6.81 4.96
CA ASP A 11 -5.01 5.45 5.50
C ASP A 11 -4.38 5.45 6.90
N PHE A 12 -5.22 5.26 7.91
CA PHE A 12 -4.81 5.25 9.31
C PHE A 12 -4.20 3.90 9.69
N LYS A 13 -2.96 3.95 10.19
CA LYS A 13 -2.19 2.78 10.60
C LYS A 13 -1.95 2.77 12.11
N THR A 14 -2.06 1.59 12.71
CA THR A 14 -1.80 1.34 14.14
C THR A 14 -0.58 0.42 14.36
N GLY A 15 0.13 0.08 13.29
CA GLY A 15 1.31 -0.77 13.32
C GLY A 15 2.49 -0.11 14.03
N LYS A 16 3.39 -0.95 14.57
CA LYS A 16 4.63 -0.48 15.22
C LYS A 16 5.68 0.00 14.21
N GLY A 17 5.70 -0.58 13.01
CA GLY A 17 6.60 -0.20 11.94
C GLY A 17 5.95 0.83 11.02
N ALA A 18 6.69 1.85 10.64
CA ALA A 18 6.31 2.76 9.56
C ALA A 18 7.32 2.63 8.41
N PRO A 19 6.86 2.59 7.15
CA PRO A 19 7.75 2.62 6.00
C PRO A 19 8.59 3.91 5.99
N THR A 20 9.69 3.88 5.26
CA THR A 20 10.50 5.05 4.90
C THR A 20 9.76 5.95 3.91
N LYS A 21 10.27 7.17 3.68
CA LYS A 21 9.67 8.09 2.70
C LYS A 21 9.68 7.49 1.28
N ASP A 22 10.76 6.83 0.89
CA ASP A 22 10.93 6.26 -0.44
C ASP A 22 10.01 5.06 -0.66
N GLU A 23 9.82 4.22 0.38
CA GLU A 23 8.83 3.14 0.35
C GLU A 23 7.40 3.67 0.25
N VAL A 24 7.10 4.83 0.87
CA VAL A 24 5.78 5.47 0.74
C VAL A 24 5.53 6.00 -0.67
N ALA A 25 6.55 6.58 -1.31
CA ALA A 25 6.44 7.10 -2.68
C ALA A 25 5.97 6.00 -3.67
N ALA A 26 6.41 4.76 -3.48
CA ALA A 26 6.00 3.61 -4.30
C ALA A 26 5.04 2.64 -3.56
N HIS A 27 4.31 3.10 -2.54
CA HIS A 27 3.48 2.22 -1.71
C HIS A 27 2.29 1.64 -2.49
N PRO A 28 2.20 0.30 -2.68
CA PRO A 28 1.18 -0.30 -3.52
C PRO A 28 -0.25 -0.05 -3.04
N GLN A 29 -0.48 -0.11 -1.73
CA GLN A 29 -1.82 0.06 -1.16
C GLN A 29 -2.40 1.46 -1.45
N LEU A 30 -1.59 2.51 -1.25
CA LEU A 30 -2.02 3.89 -1.47
C LEU A 30 -2.23 4.14 -2.96
N ALA A 31 -1.34 3.60 -3.78
CA ALA A 31 -1.43 3.71 -5.23
C ALA A 31 -2.71 3.05 -5.78
N VAL A 32 -3.09 1.88 -5.27
CA VAL A 32 -4.35 1.24 -5.67
C VAL A 32 -5.56 2.09 -5.28
N TYR A 33 -5.56 2.75 -4.11
CA TYR A 33 -6.64 3.67 -3.75
C TYR A 33 -6.70 4.89 -4.67
N GLN A 34 -5.56 5.49 -4.99
CA GLN A 34 -5.50 6.61 -5.92
C GLN A 34 -5.99 6.19 -7.32
N LEU A 35 -5.66 4.99 -7.79
CA LEU A 35 -6.18 4.45 -9.04
C LEU A 35 -7.70 4.24 -8.96
N ALA A 36 -8.22 3.69 -7.86
CA ALA A 36 -9.66 3.52 -7.68
C ALA A 36 -10.42 4.85 -7.77
N VAL A 37 -9.86 5.94 -7.20
CA VAL A 37 -10.42 7.29 -7.36
C VAL A 37 -10.46 7.70 -8.84
N ARG A 38 -9.35 7.51 -9.59
CA ARG A 38 -9.30 7.82 -11.04
C ARG A 38 -10.27 7.00 -11.87
N GLU A 39 -10.57 5.77 -11.44
CA GLU A 39 -11.53 4.87 -12.10
C GLU A 39 -12.99 5.11 -11.68
N GLY A 40 -13.22 6.07 -10.77
CA GLY A 40 -14.55 6.54 -10.42
C GLY A 40 -15.18 5.86 -9.19
N ALA A 41 -14.37 5.18 -8.37
CA ALA A 41 -14.86 4.52 -7.15
C ALA A 41 -15.51 5.47 -6.14
N VAL A 42 -15.33 6.78 -6.30
CA VAL A 42 -15.86 7.82 -5.40
C VAL A 42 -16.78 8.80 -6.12
N ASP A 43 -17.17 8.58 -7.38
CA ASP A 43 -17.94 9.56 -8.16
C ASP A 43 -19.26 9.94 -7.46
N GLU A 44 -19.95 8.98 -6.81
CA GLU A 44 -21.19 9.23 -6.06
C GLU A 44 -21.01 10.23 -4.90
N VAL A 45 -19.87 10.22 -4.21
CA VAL A 45 -19.59 11.17 -3.12
C VAL A 45 -19.10 12.54 -3.63
N PHE A 46 -18.98 12.68 -4.96
CA PHE A 46 -18.65 13.92 -5.68
C PHE A 46 -19.78 14.35 -6.63
N ASP A 47 -21.03 14.05 -6.28
CA ASP A 47 -22.23 14.42 -7.05
C ASP A 47 -22.23 13.83 -8.48
N GLY A 48 -21.68 12.63 -8.64
CA GLY A 48 -21.53 11.96 -9.94
C GLY A 48 -20.40 12.51 -10.81
N ARG A 49 -19.58 13.45 -10.31
CA ARG A 49 -18.40 13.95 -11.01
C ARG A 49 -17.18 13.13 -10.61
N ARG A 50 -16.29 12.91 -11.57
CA ARG A 50 -14.99 12.28 -11.32
C ARG A 50 -13.97 13.31 -10.82
N PRO A 51 -13.51 13.21 -9.56
CA PRO A 51 -12.49 14.12 -9.05
C PRO A 51 -11.09 13.71 -9.51
N ASP A 52 -10.20 14.69 -9.61
CA ASP A 52 -8.76 14.42 -9.66
C ASP A 52 -8.25 13.88 -8.32
N THR A 53 -7.12 13.16 -8.34
CA THR A 53 -6.46 12.69 -7.11
C THR A 53 -5.53 13.78 -6.57
N GLY A 54 -5.68 14.15 -5.30
CA GLY A 54 -4.77 15.05 -4.60
C GLY A 54 -3.56 14.35 -3.99
N GLY A 55 -3.42 13.03 -4.16
CA GLY A 55 -2.43 12.20 -3.49
C GLY A 55 -3.05 11.33 -2.41
N ALA A 56 -2.19 10.72 -1.60
CA ALA A 56 -2.58 9.85 -0.51
C ALA A 56 -1.59 9.93 0.65
N GLU A 57 -2.00 9.55 1.86
CA GLU A 57 -1.06 9.47 2.98
C GLU A 57 -1.32 8.30 3.92
N LEU A 58 -0.24 7.88 4.58
CA LEU A 58 -0.29 7.03 5.76
C LEU A 58 -0.20 7.90 7.01
N VAL A 59 -1.13 7.69 7.95
CA VAL A 59 -1.11 8.35 9.26
C VAL A 59 -0.86 7.31 10.34
N GLN A 60 0.30 7.37 10.99
CA GLN A 60 0.76 6.38 11.96
C GLN A 60 0.30 6.76 13.37
N LEU A 61 -0.88 6.29 13.78
CA LEU A 61 -1.56 6.69 15.02
C LEU A 61 -0.78 6.37 16.31
N ARG A 62 0.22 5.48 16.24
CA ARG A 62 1.04 5.07 17.39
C ARG A 62 2.48 5.58 17.32
N GLN A 63 2.79 6.43 16.35
CA GLN A 63 4.12 6.98 16.17
C GLN A 63 4.04 8.50 16.16
N PRO A 64 4.78 9.19 17.03
CA PRO A 64 4.78 10.64 17.06
C PRO A 64 5.40 11.20 15.78
N ALA A 65 4.95 12.38 15.37
CA ALA A 65 5.57 13.13 14.30
C ALA A 65 7.02 13.49 14.66
N PRO A 66 7.88 13.80 13.67
CA PRO A 66 9.16 14.46 13.93
C PRO A 66 8.96 15.71 14.81
N LYS A 67 9.92 16.03 15.69
CA LYS A 67 9.80 17.21 16.59
C LYS A 67 9.49 18.52 15.85
N LYS A 68 10.04 18.70 14.66
CA LYS A 68 9.81 19.86 13.78
C LYS A 68 8.38 19.93 13.19
N GLU A 69 7.63 18.84 13.28
CA GLU A 69 6.27 18.65 12.76
C GLU A 69 5.25 18.44 13.91
N GLY A 70 5.58 18.86 15.13
CA GLY A 70 4.67 18.82 16.29
C GLY A 70 4.97 17.72 17.32
N GLY A 71 5.94 16.82 17.05
CA GLY A 71 6.40 15.84 18.03
C GLY A 71 5.26 14.93 18.53
N ASP A 72 5.22 14.70 19.85
CA ASP A 72 4.25 13.80 20.49
C ASP A 72 2.80 14.29 20.43
N ALA A 73 2.56 15.54 20.02
CA ALA A 73 1.21 16.09 19.90
C ALA A 73 0.50 15.63 18.61
N LEU A 74 1.25 15.16 17.60
CA LEU A 74 0.71 14.79 16.29
C LEU A 74 1.22 13.41 15.84
N PRO A 75 0.42 12.65 15.08
CA PRO A 75 0.89 11.41 14.49
C PRO A 75 1.88 11.68 13.35
N LYS A 76 2.79 10.74 13.10
CA LYS A 76 3.63 10.75 11.90
C LYS A 76 2.76 10.59 10.65
N VAL A 77 2.81 11.55 9.75
CA VAL A 77 2.14 11.54 8.45
C VAL A 77 3.17 11.32 7.34
N GLN A 78 2.85 10.47 6.38
CA GLN A 78 3.73 10.21 5.23
C GLN A 78 2.91 10.22 3.95
N ALA A 79 3.13 11.25 3.13
CA ALA A 79 2.43 11.45 1.88
C ALA A 79 3.07 10.69 0.71
N GLN A 80 2.22 10.17 -0.15
CA GLN A 80 2.49 9.74 -1.51
C GLN A 80 1.86 10.77 -2.45
N GLU A 81 2.66 11.33 -3.35
CA GLU A 81 2.20 12.26 -4.37
C GLU A 81 1.13 11.63 -5.29
N PRO A 82 0.33 12.45 -5.99
CA PRO A 82 -0.50 11.99 -7.09
C PRO A 82 0.26 11.05 -8.03
N LEU A 83 -0.37 9.95 -8.40
CA LEU A 83 0.26 8.95 -9.24
C LEU A 83 0.70 9.53 -10.60
N SER A 84 1.93 9.21 -10.99
CA SER A 84 2.44 9.40 -12.34
C SER A 84 2.69 8.06 -13.04
N GLY A 85 2.42 8.02 -14.35
CA GLY A 85 2.63 6.82 -15.16
C GLY A 85 1.61 5.70 -14.93
N ALA A 86 1.98 4.49 -15.36
CA ALA A 86 1.09 3.31 -15.44
C ALA A 86 1.53 2.13 -14.56
N TRP A 87 2.53 2.30 -13.69
CA TRP A 87 3.14 1.19 -12.93
C TRP A 87 2.14 0.45 -12.03
N VAL A 88 1.11 1.14 -11.54
CA VAL A 88 0.04 0.53 -10.72
C VAL A 88 -0.80 -0.41 -11.56
N SER A 89 -1.10 -0.03 -12.80
CA SER A 89 -1.81 -0.87 -13.75
C SER A 89 -0.97 -2.10 -14.10
N ASP A 90 0.34 -1.95 -14.30
CA ASP A 90 1.26 -3.07 -14.55
C ASP A 90 1.34 -4.01 -13.34
N LEU A 91 1.36 -3.46 -12.13
CA LEU A 91 1.32 -4.22 -10.88
C LEU A 91 0.04 -5.06 -10.78
N LEU A 92 -1.12 -4.45 -11.05
CA LEU A 92 -2.42 -5.13 -11.02
C LEU A 92 -2.53 -6.18 -12.12
N ALA A 93 -2.07 -5.89 -13.34
CA ALA A 93 -2.03 -6.85 -14.44
C ALA A 93 -1.15 -8.05 -14.10
N THR A 94 0.03 -7.81 -13.50
CA THR A 94 0.92 -8.88 -13.03
C THR A 94 0.25 -9.73 -11.94
N ALA A 95 -0.42 -9.09 -10.98
CA ALA A 95 -1.13 -9.80 -9.91
C ALA A 95 -2.30 -10.65 -10.47
N ALA A 96 -3.10 -10.08 -11.37
CA ALA A 96 -4.19 -10.79 -12.04
C ALA A 96 -3.68 -11.98 -12.87
N GLY A 97 -2.60 -11.79 -13.64
CA GLY A 97 -1.96 -12.86 -14.40
C GLY A 97 -1.54 -14.03 -13.51
N ARG A 98 -0.91 -13.77 -12.35
CA ARG A 98 -0.53 -14.83 -11.40
C ARG A 98 -1.72 -15.61 -10.84
N VAL A 99 -2.84 -14.92 -10.57
CA VAL A 99 -4.07 -15.57 -10.09
C VAL A 99 -4.66 -16.46 -11.19
N LEU A 100 -4.72 -15.97 -12.43
CA LEU A 100 -5.24 -16.71 -13.58
C LEU A 100 -4.35 -17.89 -13.97
N ASP A 101 -3.04 -17.77 -13.82
CA ASP A 101 -2.08 -18.83 -14.13
C ASP A 101 -2.09 -19.96 -13.08
N GLU A 102 -2.66 -19.72 -11.89
CA GLU A 102 -2.71 -20.65 -10.75
C GLU A 102 -1.32 -21.17 -10.31
N ARG A 103 -0.26 -20.42 -10.63
CA ARG A 103 1.13 -20.76 -10.30
C ARG A 103 1.70 -19.80 -9.28
N PHE A 104 1.81 -20.27 -8.03
CA PHE A 104 2.23 -19.46 -6.89
C PHE A 104 3.62 -19.86 -6.38
N THR A 105 4.66 -19.55 -7.16
CA THR A 105 6.05 -19.77 -6.72
C THR A 105 6.37 -18.86 -5.53
N PRO A 106 6.72 -19.42 -4.35
CA PRO A 106 7.05 -18.61 -3.18
C PRO A 106 8.34 -17.83 -3.41
N THR A 107 8.36 -16.57 -2.96
CA THR A 107 9.56 -15.72 -2.96
C THR A 107 9.97 -15.47 -1.51
N THR A 108 11.25 -15.62 -1.17
CA THR A 108 11.73 -15.38 0.18
C THR A 108 11.88 -13.88 0.47
N GLY A 109 11.69 -13.49 1.74
CA GLY A 109 11.84 -12.10 2.19
C GLY A 109 11.53 -11.93 3.68
N GLN A 110 11.49 -10.68 4.16
CA GLN A 110 11.23 -10.37 5.58
C GLN A 110 9.89 -10.92 6.07
N HIS A 111 8.91 -11.03 5.18
CA HIS A 111 7.59 -11.61 5.46
C HIS A 111 7.65 -13.07 5.93
N CYS A 112 8.72 -13.82 5.58
CA CYS A 112 8.88 -15.21 6.01
C CYS A 112 9.00 -15.35 7.54
N THR A 113 9.40 -14.30 8.26
CA THR A 113 9.57 -14.33 9.72
C THR A 113 8.25 -14.47 10.50
N HIS A 114 7.12 -14.11 9.88
CA HIS A 114 5.79 -14.12 10.49
C HIS A 114 4.73 -14.79 9.61
N CYS A 115 5.15 -15.44 8.51
CA CYS A 115 4.24 -16.12 7.59
C CYS A 115 3.66 -17.37 8.24
N ALA A 116 2.32 -17.45 8.35
CA ALA A 116 1.63 -18.62 8.89
C ALA A 116 1.89 -19.91 8.10
N PHE A 117 2.28 -19.80 6.83
CA PHE A 117 2.58 -20.92 5.94
C PHE A 117 4.05 -21.36 5.96
N LYS A 118 4.87 -20.85 6.89
CA LYS A 118 6.32 -21.14 6.93
C LYS A 118 6.62 -22.65 6.94
N ALA A 119 5.85 -23.43 7.72
CA ALA A 119 6.05 -24.87 7.88
C ALA A 119 5.68 -25.70 6.63
N SER A 120 4.96 -25.14 5.66
CA SER A 120 4.60 -25.80 4.40
C SER A 120 5.20 -25.14 3.16
N CYS A 121 5.97 -24.07 3.35
CA CYS A 121 6.55 -23.31 2.25
C CYS A 121 7.83 -23.98 1.75
N SER A 122 7.84 -24.40 0.48
CA SER A 122 8.99 -25.05 -0.16
C SER A 122 10.25 -24.17 -0.27
N ALA A 123 10.09 -22.84 -0.16
CA ALA A 123 11.21 -21.91 -0.13
C ALA A 123 11.87 -21.78 1.26
N GLN A 124 11.29 -22.36 2.32
CA GLN A 124 11.83 -22.34 3.69
C GLN A 124 12.35 -23.73 4.07
N PRO A 125 13.46 -23.85 4.82
CA PRO A 125 13.97 -25.14 5.27
C PRO A 125 12.93 -26.00 5.98
N GLU A 126 12.08 -25.38 6.81
CA GLU A 126 11.04 -26.07 7.59
C GLU A 126 9.94 -26.70 6.73
N GLY A 127 9.70 -26.17 5.53
CA GLY A 127 8.68 -26.65 4.60
C GLY A 127 9.22 -27.39 3.38
N ARG A 128 10.54 -27.63 3.31
CA ARG A 128 11.13 -28.43 2.22
C ARG A 128 10.76 -29.89 2.43
N GLN A 129 10.06 -30.47 1.45
CA GLN A 129 9.93 -31.93 1.37
C GLN A 129 11.29 -32.52 0.98
N ILE A 130 11.78 -33.46 1.79
CA ILE A 130 12.89 -34.33 1.41
C ILE A 130 12.28 -35.42 0.52
N ILE A 131 12.51 -35.33 -0.79
CA ILE A 131 12.25 -36.44 -1.71
C ILE A 131 13.60 -37.16 -1.83
N GLU A 132 13.71 -38.35 -1.24
CA GLU A 132 14.76 -39.34 -1.56
C GLU A 132 14.41 -40.08 -2.85
#